data_AF-A0A1I2KY18-F1
#
_entry.id   AF-A0A1I2KY18-F1
#
_cell.length_a   1.000
_cell.length_b   1.000
_cell.length_c   1.000
_cell.angle_alpha   90.00
_cell.angle_beta   90.00
_cell.angle_gamma   90.00
#
_symmetry.space_group_name_H-M   'P 1'
#
loop_
_entity.id
_entity.type
_entity.pdbx_description
1 polymer ?
#
loop_
_entity_poly.entity_id
_entity_poly.type
_entity_poly.pdbx_seq_one_letter_code
_entity_poly.pdbx_strand_id
1 'polypeptide(L)'
;MNFYGLPVFLLILGFIGLFFFIKDFNQTNKISDLAFYIIICLLSGLFLILRQRKRLKFKRFDLGGELEDFKIKVRELLKENKWEIDYDNKTFLQATYRGSVFSLDMLTLRFKDKEILWNIIHHPSSHNSIASTFSINRQGKQIMKKIKTRA
;
A
#
# COMPACT_ATOMS: atom_id res chain seq x y z
N MET A 1 3.44 12.63 6.10
CA MET A 1 2.70 12.50 4.82
C MET A 1 3.19 11.23 4.10
N ASN A 2 2.58 10.06 4.34
CA ASN A 2 3.37 8.81 4.25
C ASN A 2 3.02 7.85 3.10
N PHE A 3 1.76 7.80 2.62
CA PHE A 3 1.40 6.87 1.53
C PHE A 3 1.56 7.54 0.16
N TYR A 4 0.88 8.67 -0.08
CA TYR A 4 0.89 9.39 -1.35
C TYR A 4 2.01 10.43 -1.52
N GLY A 5 2.99 10.49 -0.61
CA GLY A 5 4.01 11.56 -0.60
C GLY A 5 4.83 11.63 -1.89
N LEU A 6 5.41 10.50 -2.33
CA LEU A 6 6.19 10.42 -3.56
C LEU A 6 5.39 10.76 -4.83
N PRO A 7 4.19 10.18 -5.07
CA PRO A 7 3.42 10.55 -6.25
C PRO A 7 3.02 12.02 -6.29
N VAL A 8 2.63 12.60 -5.14
CA VAL A 8 2.29 14.03 -5.06
C VAL A 8 3.51 14.90 -5.36
N PHE A 9 4.68 14.54 -4.81
CA PHE A 9 5.93 15.25 -5.10
C PHE A 9 6.28 15.24 -6.60
N LEU A 10 6.14 14.10 -7.27
CA LEU A 10 6.38 13.99 -8.72
C LEU A 10 5.41 14.84 -9.54
N LEU A 11 4.13 14.89 -9.14
CA LEU A 11 3.15 15.76 -9.79
C LEU A 11 3.50 17.23 -9.60
N ILE A 12 3.86 17.65 -8.39
CA ILE A 12 4.27 19.04 -8.11
C ILE A 12 5.47 19.42 -8.98
N LEU A 13 6.51 18.56 -9.06
CA LEU A 13 7.65 18.80 -9.94
C LEU A 13 7.24 18.93 -11.41
N GLY A 14 6.34 18.06 -11.87
CA GLY A 14 5.80 18.13 -13.23
C GLY A 14 5.02 19.43 -13.50
N PHE A 15 4.20 19.87 -12.56
CA PHE A 15 3.45 21.14 -12.69
C PHE A 15 4.35 22.37 -12.63
N ILE A 16 5.38 22.37 -11.78
CA ILE A 16 6.40 23.43 -11.76
C ILE A 16 7.12 23.48 -13.10
N GLY A 17 7.55 22.32 -13.62
CA GLY A 17 8.17 22.23 -14.94
C GLY A 17 7.25 22.75 -16.05
N LEU A 18 5.96 22.39 -16.01
CA LEU A 18 4.95 22.87 -16.96
C LEU A 18 4.81 24.39 -16.94
N PHE A 19 4.84 25.01 -15.76
CA PHE A 19 4.79 26.47 -15.62
C PHE A 19 5.98 27.15 -16.32
N PHE A 20 7.20 26.65 -16.10
CA PHE A 20 8.39 27.18 -16.78
C PHE A 20 8.36 26.92 -18.29
N PHE A 21 7.87 25.76 -18.71
CA PHE A 21 7.73 25.41 -20.11
C PHE A 21 6.80 26.38 -20.87
N ILE A 22 5.68 26.75 -20.27
CA ILE A 22 4.74 27.73 -20.86
C ILE A 22 5.38 29.12 -20.92
N LYS A 23 6.14 29.50 -19.88
CA LYS A 23 6.79 30.82 -19.78
C LYS A 23 7.93 31.00 -20.80
N ASP A 24 8.72 29.96 -21.03
CA ASP A 24 9.92 29.99 -21.88
C ASP A 24 9.69 29.40 -23.28
N PHE A 25 8.43 29.20 -23.69
CA PHE A 25 8.04 28.57 -24.96
C PHE A 25 8.65 29.23 -26.22
N ASN A 26 9.11 30.48 -26.10
CA ASN A 26 9.75 31.23 -27.20
C ASN A 26 11.27 30.99 -27.36
N GLN A 27 11.94 30.26 -26.44
CA GLN A 27 13.38 29.97 -26.55
C GLN A 27 13.64 28.53 -27.05
N THR A 28 13.89 28.40 -28.35
CA THR A 28 13.86 27.16 -29.14
C THR A 28 14.87 26.05 -28.78
N ASN A 29 15.92 26.32 -27.99
CA ASN A 29 17.06 25.40 -27.89
C ASN A 29 17.08 24.44 -26.68
N LYS A 30 16.13 24.54 -25.72
CA LYS A 30 16.08 23.65 -24.53
C LYS A 30 14.70 23.04 -24.21
N ILE A 31 13.74 23.21 -25.12
CA ILE A 31 12.33 22.84 -24.93
C ILE A 31 12.14 21.31 -24.88
N SER A 32 12.92 20.53 -25.64
CA SER A 32 12.76 19.07 -25.73
C SER A 32 13.06 18.35 -24.42
N ASP A 33 14.15 18.68 -23.75
CA ASP A 33 14.60 17.99 -22.55
C ASP A 33 13.70 18.31 -21.36
N LEU A 34 13.26 19.58 -21.28
CA LEU A 34 12.29 20.02 -20.28
C LEU A 34 10.93 19.36 -20.49
N ALA A 35 10.44 19.28 -21.74
CA ALA A 35 9.20 18.58 -22.07
C ALA A 35 9.27 17.10 -21.67
N PHE A 36 10.38 16.42 -21.99
CA PHE A 36 10.58 15.01 -21.64
C PHE A 36 10.57 14.81 -20.12
N TYR A 37 11.26 15.66 -19.36
CA TYR A 37 11.24 15.65 -17.89
C TYR A 37 9.82 15.82 -17.33
N ILE A 38 9.06 16.81 -17.81
CA ILE A 38 7.68 17.08 -17.38
C ILE A 38 6.79 15.86 -17.61
N ILE A 39 6.86 15.27 -18.81
CA ILE A 39 6.07 14.11 -19.19
C ILE A 39 6.38 12.93 -18.26
N ILE A 40 7.66 12.65 -17.99
CA ILE A 40 8.06 11.58 -17.07
C ILE A 40 7.52 11.84 -15.66
N CYS A 41 7.67 13.05 -15.12
CA CYS A 41 7.21 13.39 -13.79
C CYS A 41 5.68 13.24 -13.64
N LEU A 42 4.91 13.77 -14.60
CA LEU A 42 3.45 13.69 -14.56
C LEU A 42 2.95 12.25 -14.75
N LEU A 43 3.47 11.53 -15.74
CA LEU A 43 3.06 10.14 -16.00
C LEU A 43 3.44 9.21 -14.84
N SER A 44 4.65 9.35 -14.29
CA SER A 44 5.08 8.53 -13.15
C SER A 44 4.27 8.85 -11.90
N GLY A 45 4.02 10.12 -11.60
CA GLY A 45 3.16 10.54 -10.50
C GLY A 45 1.75 9.95 -10.61
N LEU A 46 1.11 10.10 -11.78
CA LEU A 46 -0.22 9.55 -12.04
C LEU A 46 -0.25 8.02 -11.94
N PHE A 47 0.72 7.34 -12.55
CA PHE A 47 0.84 5.89 -12.49
C PHE A 47 0.97 5.38 -11.05
N LEU A 48 1.80 6.05 -10.23
CA LEU A 48 1.99 5.70 -8.83
C LEU A 48 0.71 5.93 -8.01
N ILE A 49 -0.06 7.00 -8.24
CA ILE A 49 -1.37 7.20 -7.59
C ILE A 49 -2.32 6.05 -7.90
N LEU A 50 -2.44 5.67 -9.18
CA LEU A 50 -3.31 4.58 -9.60
C LEU A 50 -2.89 3.25 -8.98
N ARG A 51 -1.58 2.96 -8.94
CA ARG A 51 -1.02 1.78 -8.29
C ARG A 51 -1.33 1.77 -6.79
N GLN A 52 -1.08 2.87 -6.10
CA GLN A 52 -1.35 3.00 -4.67
C GLN A 52 -2.84 2.85 -4.35
N ARG A 53 -3.72 3.47 -5.14
CA ARG A 53 -5.18 3.32 -4.99
C ARG A 53 -5.61 1.86 -5.14
N LYS A 54 -5.04 1.11 -6.09
CA LYS A 54 -5.30 -0.34 -6.22
C LYS A 54 -4.82 -1.15 -5.00
N ARG A 55 -3.74 -0.74 -4.33
CA ARG A 55 -3.21 -1.40 -3.13
C ARG A 55 -4.06 -1.19 -1.88
N LEU A 56 -4.86 -0.12 -1.81
CA LEU A 56 -5.76 0.13 -0.68
C LEU A 56 -7.08 -0.67 -0.76
N LYS A 57 -7.38 -1.28 -1.92
CA LYS A 57 -8.60 -2.04 -2.09
C LYS A 57 -8.54 -3.33 -1.29
N PHE A 58 -9.56 -3.55 -0.47
CA PHE A 58 -9.78 -4.83 0.18
C PHE A 58 -10.09 -5.90 -0.87
N LYS A 59 -9.50 -7.06 -0.66
CA LYS A 59 -9.81 -8.29 -1.39
C LYS A 59 -10.71 -9.16 -0.51
N ARG A 60 -11.47 -10.06 -1.11
CA ARG A 60 -12.39 -10.96 -0.39
C ARG A 60 -12.03 -12.43 -0.60
N PHE A 61 -12.43 -13.27 0.34
CA PHE A 61 -12.56 -14.71 0.19
C PHE A 61 -13.68 -15.20 1.11
N ASP A 62 -14.30 -16.32 0.74
CA ASP A 62 -15.39 -16.91 1.50
C ASP A 62 -14.85 -17.74 2.66
N LEU A 63 -15.60 -17.77 3.75
CA LEU A 63 -15.34 -18.56 4.94
C LEU A 63 -16.22 -19.81 4.89
N GLY A 64 -15.61 -20.99 4.91
CA GLY A 64 -16.32 -22.27 4.90
C GLY A 64 -16.74 -22.74 6.29
N GLY A 65 -16.02 -22.30 7.33
CA GLY A 65 -16.26 -22.70 8.72
C GLY A 65 -16.89 -21.63 9.61
N GLU A 66 -16.85 -21.87 10.92
CA GLU A 66 -17.32 -20.92 11.93
C GLU A 66 -16.36 -19.73 12.09
N LEU A 67 -16.92 -18.52 12.18
CA LEU A 67 -16.14 -17.29 12.25
C LEU A 67 -15.27 -17.18 13.49
N GLU A 68 -15.76 -17.64 14.64
CA GLU A 68 -15.01 -17.56 15.89
C GLU A 68 -13.81 -18.52 15.91
N ASP A 69 -14.00 -19.76 15.42
CA ASP A 69 -12.91 -20.71 15.22
C ASP A 69 -11.84 -20.16 14.27
N PHE A 70 -12.27 -19.52 13.17
CA PHE A 70 -11.35 -18.89 12.24
C PHE A 70 -10.55 -17.77 12.90
N LYS A 71 -11.19 -16.89 13.68
CA LYS A 71 -10.51 -15.82 14.41
C LYS A 71 -9.47 -16.37 15.39
N ILE A 72 -9.76 -17.43 16.12
CA ILE A 72 -8.81 -18.08 17.04
C ILE A 72 -7.59 -18.58 16.27
N LYS A 73 -7.80 -19.38 15.21
CA LYS A 73 -6.72 -19.91 14.36
C LYS A 73 -5.86 -18.81 13.73
N VAL A 74 -6.47 -17.69 13.33
CA VAL A 74 -5.74 -16.54 12.77
C VAL A 74 -4.89 -15.86 13.85
N ARG A 75 -5.40 -15.66 15.07
CA ARG A 75 -4.64 -15.05 16.16
C ARG A 75 -3.41 -15.87 16.54
N GLU A 76 -3.57 -17.18 16.67
CA GLU A 76 -2.48 -18.11 16.95
C GLU A 76 -1.43 -18.05 15.83
N LEU A 77 -1.87 -18.15 14.57
CA LEU A 77 -1.00 -18.07 13.42
C LEU A 77 -0.20 -16.75 13.37
N LEU A 78 -0.84 -15.62 13.67
CA LEU A 78 -0.16 -14.32 13.69
C LEU A 78 0.92 -14.29 14.77
N LYS A 79 0.60 -14.73 15.99
CA LYS A 79 1.56 -14.82 17.10
C LYS A 79 2.76 -15.71 16.76
N GLU A 80 2.52 -16.91 16.22
CA GLU A 80 3.56 -17.85 15.78
C GLU A 80 4.51 -17.24 14.74
N ASN A 81 4.00 -16.35 13.88
CA ASN A 81 4.78 -15.73 12.80
C ASN A 81 5.32 -14.35 13.19
N LYS A 82 5.37 -14.03 14.49
CA LYS A 82 5.89 -12.76 15.03
C LYS A 82 5.15 -11.51 14.51
N TRP A 83 3.85 -11.65 14.26
CA TRP A 83 2.99 -10.49 14.02
C TRP A 83 2.47 -9.96 15.35
N GLU A 84 2.54 -8.65 15.52
CA GLU A 84 1.95 -7.93 16.64
C GLU A 84 0.51 -7.60 16.28
N ILE A 85 -0.45 -7.94 17.14
CA ILE A 85 -1.86 -7.59 16.93
C ILE A 85 -2.07 -6.21 17.55
N ASP A 86 -2.26 -5.19 16.70
CA ASP A 86 -2.46 -3.81 17.14
C ASP A 86 -3.92 -3.54 17.55
N TYR A 87 -4.86 -4.15 16.83
CA TYR A 87 -6.28 -4.04 17.10
C TYR A 87 -7.00 -5.37 16.85
N ASP A 88 -7.90 -5.74 17.75
CA ASP A 88 -8.72 -6.94 17.65
C ASP A 88 -10.10 -6.67 18.23
N ASN A 89 -11.12 -6.68 17.38
CA ASN A 89 -12.50 -6.55 17.81
C ASN A 89 -13.42 -7.48 17.01
N LYS A 90 -14.71 -7.41 17.30
CA LYS A 90 -15.73 -8.28 16.69
C LYS A 90 -15.77 -8.18 15.15
N THR A 91 -15.44 -7.01 14.59
CA THR A 91 -15.64 -6.67 13.18
C THR A 91 -14.35 -6.63 12.36
N PHE A 92 -13.20 -6.39 12.99
CA PHE A 92 -11.92 -6.39 12.30
C PHE A 92 -10.76 -6.74 13.23
N LEU A 93 -9.69 -7.24 12.62
CA LEU A 93 -8.40 -7.50 13.22
C LEU A 93 -7.32 -6.81 12.39
N GLN A 94 -6.38 -6.18 13.08
CA GLN A 94 -5.23 -5.53 12.47
C GLN A 94 -3.96 -6.02 13.15
N ALA A 95 -2.98 -6.36 12.32
CA ALA A 95 -1.70 -6.85 12.80
C ALA A 95 -0.56 -6.26 11.97
N THR A 96 0.56 -6.02 12.65
CA THR A 96 1.77 -5.47 12.06
C THR A 96 2.91 -6.47 12.18
N TYR A 97 3.66 -6.62 11.10
CA TYR A 97 4.93 -7.32 11.09
C TYR A 97 6.05 -6.29 11.03
N ARG A 98 6.92 -6.30 12.06
CA ARG A 98 8.10 -5.45 12.15
C ARG A 98 9.34 -6.23 11.73
N GLY A 99 9.72 -6.12 10.46
CA GLY A 99 11.01 -6.57 9.96
C GLY A 99 12.01 -5.41 9.87
N SER A 100 12.49 -5.16 8.65
CA SER A 100 13.32 -4.01 8.27
C SER A 100 12.49 -2.78 7.87
N VAL A 101 13.16 -1.65 7.58
CA VAL A 101 12.54 -0.39 7.12
C VAL A 101 11.63 -0.59 5.89
N PHE A 102 11.94 -1.55 5.00
CA PHE A 102 11.12 -1.88 3.83
C PHE A 102 10.14 -3.05 4.05
N SER A 103 10.23 -3.73 5.20
CA SER A 103 9.39 -4.87 5.58
C SER A 103 8.63 -4.61 6.88
N LEU A 104 7.99 -3.44 6.91
CA LEU A 104 6.98 -3.08 7.89
C LEU A 104 5.60 -3.27 7.26
N ASP A 105 5.06 -4.48 7.37
CA ASP A 105 3.80 -4.87 6.73
C ASP A 105 2.66 -4.72 7.73
N MET A 106 1.51 -4.25 7.26
CA MET A 106 0.30 -4.08 8.05
C MET A 106 -0.82 -4.85 7.35
N LEU A 107 -1.33 -5.87 8.05
CA LEU A 107 -2.46 -6.68 7.65
C LEU A 107 -3.72 -6.13 8.31
N THR A 108 -4.80 -6.01 7.55
CA THR A 108 -6.13 -5.72 8.09
C THR A 108 -7.09 -6.76 7.56
N LEU A 109 -7.77 -7.45 8.47
CA LEU A 109 -8.85 -8.38 8.22
C LEU A 109 -10.14 -7.76 8.74
N ARG A 110 -11.19 -7.76 7.94
CA ARG A 110 -12.54 -7.35 8.33
C ARG A 110 -13.46 -8.55 8.15
N PHE A 111 -14.17 -8.88 9.22
CA PHE A 111 -15.05 -10.02 9.32
C PHE A 111 -16.47 -9.62 8.91
N LYS A 112 -17.09 -10.38 8.01
CA LYS A 112 -18.46 -10.14 7.54
C LYS A 112 -19.15 -11.48 7.35
N ASP A 113 -19.81 -11.99 8.37
CA ASP A 113 -20.52 -13.28 8.40
C ASP A 113 -19.73 -14.43 7.75
N LYS A 114 -19.99 -14.73 6.47
CA LYS A 114 -19.32 -15.78 5.67
C LYS A 114 -18.26 -15.26 4.69
N GLU A 115 -17.91 -13.99 4.74
CA GLU A 115 -16.90 -13.36 3.90
C GLU A 115 -15.83 -12.69 4.77
N ILE A 116 -14.56 -12.85 4.39
CA ILE A 116 -13.45 -12.13 4.98
C ILE A 116 -12.89 -11.13 3.97
N LEU A 117 -12.89 -9.86 4.35
CA LEU A 117 -12.23 -8.79 3.62
C LEU A 117 -10.83 -8.63 4.17
N TRP A 118 -9.82 -8.56 3.31
CA TRP A 118 -8.43 -8.40 3.73
C TRP A 118 -7.70 -7.36 2.90
N ASN A 119 -6.77 -6.67 3.53
CA ASN A 119 -5.86 -5.73 2.90
C ASN A 119 -4.46 -5.84 3.53
N ILE A 120 -3.43 -5.59 2.72
CA ILE A 120 -2.03 -5.59 3.17
C ILE A 120 -1.34 -4.39 2.58
N ILE A 121 -0.94 -3.47 3.46
CA ILE A 121 -0.23 -2.25 3.11
C ILE A 121 1.10 -2.20 3.85
N HIS A 122 2.00 -1.35 3.39
CA HIS A 122 3.14 -0.98 4.21
C HIS A 122 2.64 -0.04 5.30
N HIS A 123 3.09 -0.26 6.53
CA HIS A 123 2.53 0.41 7.69
C HIS A 123 2.67 1.94 7.57
N PRO A 124 1.60 2.73 7.74
CA PRO A 124 1.63 4.17 7.56
C PRO A 124 2.59 4.91 8.50
N SER A 125 2.92 4.37 9.67
CA SER A 125 3.85 5.00 10.62
C SER A 125 5.32 4.91 10.20
N SER A 126 5.67 4.27 9.08
CA SER A 126 7.07 4.21 8.64
C SER A 126 7.66 5.58 8.28
N HIS A 127 6.81 6.59 8.08
CA HIS A 127 7.20 7.94 7.63
C HIS A 127 8.03 7.98 6.34
N ASN A 128 8.08 6.86 5.61
CA ASN A 128 8.89 6.69 4.41
C ASN A 128 7.98 6.42 3.20
N SER A 129 7.79 7.47 2.39
CA SER A 129 6.93 7.45 1.21
C SER A 129 7.48 6.58 0.06
N ILE A 130 8.80 6.38 0.01
CA ILE A 130 9.45 5.50 -0.95
C ILE A 130 9.18 4.05 -0.55
N ALA A 131 9.39 3.72 0.73
CA ALA A 131 9.10 2.39 1.26
C ALA A 131 7.61 2.03 1.11
N SER A 132 6.70 2.97 1.37
CA SER A 132 5.26 2.73 1.18
C SER A 132 4.90 2.47 -0.29
N THR A 133 5.51 3.20 -1.21
CA THR A 133 5.26 3.06 -2.66
C THR A 133 5.80 1.75 -3.22
N PHE A 134 7.05 1.39 -2.86
CA PHE A 134 7.78 0.28 -3.47
C PHE A 134 7.80 -1.02 -2.66
N SER A 135 7.23 -1.01 -1.45
CA SER A 135 7.08 -2.23 -0.62
C SER A 135 6.39 -3.37 -1.37
N ILE A 136 6.98 -4.57 -1.24
CA ILE A 136 6.48 -5.79 -1.86
C ILE A 136 5.44 -6.48 -0.96
N ASN A 137 5.43 -6.14 0.34
CA ASN A 137 4.65 -6.76 1.40
C ASN A 137 4.78 -8.28 1.40
N ARG A 138 6.03 -8.77 1.38
CA ARG A 138 6.34 -10.20 1.22
C ARG A 138 5.78 -11.02 2.39
N GLN A 139 5.97 -10.53 3.61
CA GLN A 139 5.55 -11.23 4.82
C GLN A 139 4.03 -11.26 4.92
N GLY A 140 3.38 -10.12 4.61
CA GLY A 140 1.93 -10.06 4.49
C GLY A 140 1.38 -11.06 3.48
N LYS A 141 1.97 -11.14 2.27
CA LYS A 141 1.52 -12.11 1.26
C LYS A 141 1.69 -13.55 1.72
N GLN A 142 2.77 -13.87 2.44
CA GLN A 142 3.02 -15.21 2.98
C GLN A 142 2.00 -15.58 4.06
N ILE A 143 1.77 -14.69 5.04
CA ILE A 143 0.80 -14.96 6.11
C ILE A 143 -0.62 -15.08 5.54
N MET A 144 -0.99 -14.26 4.56
CA MET A 144 -2.31 -14.33 3.92
C MET A 144 -2.55 -15.65 3.20
N LYS A 145 -1.53 -16.23 2.56
CA LYS A 145 -1.64 -17.57 1.98
C LYS A 145 -1.96 -18.61 3.06
N LYS A 146 -1.27 -18.55 4.22
CA LYS A 146 -1.51 -19.44 5.37
C LYS A 146 -2.87 -19.20 6.06
N ILE A 147 -3.40 -17.97 5.99
CA ILE A 147 -4.73 -17.63 6.52
C ILE A 147 -5.82 -18.24 5.62
N LYS A 148 -5.68 -18.09 4.29
CA LYS A 148 -6.67 -18.60 3.34
C LYS A 148 -6.82 -20.12 3.36
N THR A 149 -5.76 -20.87 3.67
CA THR A 149 -5.83 -22.34 3.80
C THR A 149 -6.59 -22.80 5.04
N ARG A 150 -6.93 -21.88 5.95
CA ARG A 150 -7.65 -22.15 7.20
C ARG A 150 -9.05 -21.54 7.22
N ALA A 151 -9.46 -20.90 6.11
CA ALA A 151 -10.78 -20.32 5.89
C ALA A 151 -11.77 -21.39 5.44
#